data_AF-A0A941EIE3-F1
#
_entry.id   AF-A0A941EIE3-F1
#
_cell.length_a   1.000
_cell.length_b   1.000
_cell.length_c   1.000
_cell.angle_alpha   90.00
_cell.angle_beta   90.00
_cell.angle_gamma   90.00
#
_symmetry.space_group_name_H-M   'P 1'
#
loop_
_entity.id
_entity.type
_entity.pdbx_description
1 polymer ?
#
loop_
_entity_poly.entity_id
_entity_poly.type
_entity_poly.pdbx_seq_one_letter_code
_entity_poly.pdbx_strand_id
1 'polypeptide(L)'
;ELGRELPDGMFGENLTTEGLNLTDAVIGERWRLGEELVLEARLPRIPCSTFAAKMAEPRWIKRFTEVGVTGVYLRVVTPGEVRAGDGIEVLARPAHGVTIATYFRAITTERDRLAELVPAREFLDPETLEDMARLAL
;
A
#
# COMPACT_ATOMS: atom_id res chain seq x y z
N GLU A 1 -16.28 -4.95 12.45
CA GLU A 1 -17.37 -4.49 11.55
C GLU A 1 -18.09 -5.64 10.84
N LEU A 2 -17.39 -6.63 10.29
CA LEU A 2 -18.00 -7.62 9.38
C LEU A 2 -18.65 -8.85 10.02
N GLY A 3 -18.54 -9.03 11.35
CA GLY A 3 -19.20 -10.13 12.06
C GLY A 3 -18.78 -11.54 11.63
N ARG A 4 -17.63 -11.69 10.96
CA ARG A 4 -17.07 -12.96 10.52
C ARG A 4 -15.54 -12.93 10.59
N GLU A 5 -14.94 -14.10 10.66
CA GLU A 5 -13.49 -14.27 10.52
C GLU A 5 -13.06 -13.94 9.08
N LEU A 6 -11.88 -13.34 8.97
CA LEU A 6 -11.24 -13.02 7.70
C LEU A 6 -9.93 -13.80 7.67
N PRO A 7 -9.87 -14.95 6.98
CA PRO A 7 -8.64 -15.73 6.89
C PRO A 7 -7.58 -14.99 6.06
N ASP A 8 -6.33 -15.39 6.24
CA ASP A 8 -5.22 -14.90 5.41
C ASP A 8 -5.51 -15.11 3.91
N GLY A 9 -5.16 -14.11 3.09
CA GLY A 9 -5.46 -14.09 1.66
C GLY A 9 -6.91 -13.70 1.34
N MET A 10 -7.77 -13.41 2.33
CA MET A 10 -9.16 -13.03 2.06
C MET A 10 -9.25 -11.76 1.22
N PHE A 11 -8.32 -10.82 1.37
CA PHE A 11 -8.32 -9.59 0.57
C PHE A 11 -7.58 -9.80 -0.77
N GLY A 12 -7.02 -10.98 -1.01
CA GLY A 12 -6.23 -11.29 -2.21
C GLY A 12 -4.80 -10.78 -2.11
N GLU A 13 -4.33 -10.53 -0.90
CA GLU A 13 -2.94 -10.27 -0.57
C GLU A 13 -2.10 -11.55 -0.75
N ASN A 14 -0.84 -11.37 -1.16
CA ASN A 14 0.12 -12.48 -1.24
C ASN A 14 0.84 -12.73 0.08
N LEU A 15 0.95 -11.68 0.91
CA LEU A 15 1.64 -11.69 2.19
C LEU A 15 0.68 -11.12 3.23
N THR A 16 0.38 -11.92 4.26
CA THR A 16 -0.31 -11.45 5.46
C THR A 16 0.74 -11.32 6.57
N THR A 17 0.80 -10.14 7.19
CA THR A 17 1.85 -9.76 8.14
C THR A 17 1.25 -9.36 9.47
N GLU A 18 1.97 -9.63 10.56
CA GLU A 18 1.61 -9.16 11.90
C GLU A 18 2.64 -8.14 12.39
N GLY A 19 2.20 -7.16 13.20
CA GLY A 19 3.08 -6.17 13.82
C GLY A 19 3.64 -5.07 12.90
N LEU A 20 3.39 -5.16 11.59
CA LEU A 20 3.78 -4.17 10.61
C LEU A 20 2.58 -3.34 10.16
N ASN A 21 2.66 -2.02 10.33
CA ASN A 21 1.63 -1.12 9.85
C ASN A 21 1.86 -0.81 8.35
N LEU A 22 1.18 -1.58 7.50
CA LEU A 22 1.29 -1.48 6.04
C LEU A 22 0.76 -0.14 5.49
N THR A 23 -0.28 0.42 6.12
CA THR A 23 -0.94 1.65 5.67
C THR A 23 -0.10 2.88 6.00
N ASP A 24 0.62 2.86 7.12
CA ASP A 24 1.53 3.97 7.50
C ASP A 24 2.99 3.74 7.06
N ALA A 25 3.25 2.69 6.27
CA ALA A 25 4.54 2.51 5.64
C ALA A 25 4.92 3.75 4.82
N VAL A 26 6.18 4.19 4.94
CA VAL A 26 6.68 5.31 4.13
C VAL A 26 6.94 4.76 2.72
N ILE A 27 6.52 5.50 1.69
CA ILE A 27 6.80 5.12 0.31
C ILE A 27 8.33 5.01 0.14
N GLY A 28 8.81 3.92 -0.47
CA GLY A 28 10.24 3.64 -0.62
C GLY A 28 10.88 2.94 0.59
N GLU A 29 10.13 2.66 1.65
CA GLU A 29 10.61 1.83 2.76
C GLU A 29 11.01 0.43 2.25
N ARG A 30 12.17 -0.08 2.70
CA ARG A 30 12.71 -1.38 2.28
C ARG A 30 12.61 -2.40 3.39
N TRP A 31 12.06 -3.55 3.06
CA TRP A 31 11.81 -4.65 3.98
C TRP A 31 12.54 -5.90 3.51
N ARG A 32 13.26 -6.53 4.43
CA ARG A 32 13.81 -7.87 4.22
C ARG A 32 12.86 -8.89 4.80
N LEU A 33 12.48 -9.86 3.99
CA LEU A 33 11.66 -11.00 4.38
C LEU A 33 12.50 -12.27 4.26
N GLY A 34 12.55 -13.07 5.32
CA GLY A 34 13.45 -14.22 5.37
C GLY A 34 14.90 -13.78 5.25
N GLU A 35 15.72 -14.51 4.49
CA GLU A 35 17.17 -14.26 4.42
C GLU A 35 17.54 -13.24 3.33
N GLU A 36 16.97 -13.36 2.13
CA GLU A 36 17.48 -12.67 0.93
C GLU A 36 16.47 -11.74 0.25
N LEU A 37 15.15 -12.01 0.39
CA LEU A 37 14.12 -11.26 -0.32
C LEU A 37 14.04 -9.83 0.23
N VAL A 38 14.29 -8.83 -0.63
CA VAL A 38 14.12 -7.41 -0.29
C VAL A 38 13.02 -6.81 -1.14
N LEU A 39 12.03 -6.24 -0.45
CA LEU A 39 10.86 -5.60 -1.01
C LEU A 39 10.86 -4.10 -0.71
N GLU A 40 10.31 -3.27 -1.59
CA GLU A 40 10.18 -1.82 -1.42
C GLU A 40 8.70 -1.41 -1.47
N ALA A 41 8.23 -0.65 -0.49
CA ALA A 41 6.87 -0.09 -0.46
C ALA A 41 6.66 0.92 -1.60
N ARG A 42 5.62 0.74 -2.41
CA ARG A 42 5.38 1.59 -3.59
C ARG A 42 4.02 2.25 -3.60
N LEU A 43 2.97 1.46 -3.73
CA LEU A 43 1.64 1.97 -4.09
C LEU A 43 0.60 1.48 -3.08
N PRO A 44 -0.41 2.30 -2.74
CA PRO A 44 -1.57 1.80 -2.04
C PRO A 44 -2.34 0.83 -2.93
N ARG A 45 -3.06 -0.11 -2.31
CA ARG A 45 -4.02 -0.94 -3.04
C ARG A 45 -5.29 -0.13 -3.34
N ILE A 46 -5.72 -0.11 -4.61
CA ILE A 46 -7.03 0.42 -4.99
C ILE A 46 -8.09 -0.68 -4.92
N PRO A 47 -9.19 -0.52 -4.16
CA PRO A 47 -10.26 -1.51 -4.11
C PRO A 47 -10.96 -1.63 -5.48
N CYS A 48 -11.14 -2.86 -5.97
CA CYS A 48 -11.74 -3.15 -7.27
C CYS A 48 -13.05 -3.95 -7.15
N SER A 49 -13.75 -4.11 -8.28
CA SER A 49 -15.01 -4.87 -8.34
C SER A 49 -14.85 -6.34 -7.96
N THR A 50 -13.75 -6.99 -8.36
CA THR A 50 -13.43 -8.37 -7.97
C THR A 50 -13.27 -8.51 -6.45
N PHE A 51 -12.61 -7.54 -5.81
CA PHE A 51 -12.48 -7.51 -4.35
C PHE A 51 -13.84 -7.33 -3.68
N ALA A 52 -14.68 -6.42 -4.18
CA ALA A 52 -16.03 -6.23 -3.67
C ALA A 52 -16.90 -7.48 -3.81
N ALA A 53 -16.82 -8.17 -4.96
CA ALA A 53 -17.54 -9.42 -5.18
C ALA A 53 -17.07 -10.52 -4.22
N LYS A 54 -15.75 -10.66 -3.99
CA LYS A 54 -15.20 -11.61 -3.02
C LYS A 54 -15.65 -11.30 -1.59
N MET A 55 -15.71 -10.03 -1.23
CA MET A 55 -16.16 -9.62 0.11
C MET A 55 -17.68 -9.77 0.28
N ALA A 56 -18.46 -9.70 -0.79
CA ALA A 56 -19.92 -9.82 -0.76
C ALA A 56 -20.58 -8.86 0.26
N GLU A 57 -19.98 -7.67 0.42
CA GLU A 57 -20.40 -6.65 1.38
C GLU A 57 -21.07 -5.46 0.66
N PRO A 58 -22.22 -4.96 1.14
CA PRO A 58 -22.87 -3.81 0.54
C PRO A 58 -21.96 -2.57 0.55
N ARG A 59 -21.85 -1.93 -0.62
CA ARG A 59 -21.05 -0.70 -0.83
C ARG A 59 -19.59 -0.86 -0.40
N TRP A 60 -19.04 -2.07 -0.53
CA TRP A 60 -17.70 -2.40 -0.02
C TRP A 60 -16.61 -1.45 -0.51
N ILE A 61 -16.56 -1.15 -1.81
CA ILE A 61 -15.56 -0.22 -2.37
C ILE A 61 -15.62 1.12 -1.65
N LYS A 62 -16.82 1.70 -1.51
CA LYS A 62 -17.00 2.99 -0.84
C LYS A 62 -16.56 2.94 0.63
N ARG A 63 -17.04 1.95 1.39
CA ARG A 63 -16.68 1.79 2.82
C ARG A 63 -15.18 1.58 3.02
N PHE A 64 -14.57 0.74 2.19
CA PHE A 64 -13.15 0.45 2.25
C PHE A 64 -12.31 1.70 1.92
N THR A 65 -12.69 2.44 0.89
CA THR A 65 -12.05 3.73 0.53
C THR A 65 -12.22 4.77 1.63
N GLU A 66 -13.40 4.86 2.26
CA GLU A 66 -13.63 5.77 3.39
C GLU A 66 -12.72 5.44 4.57
N VAL A 67 -12.53 4.16 4.90
CA VAL A 67 -11.60 3.73 5.97
C VAL A 67 -10.14 3.95 5.60
N GLY A 68 -9.74 3.68 4.34
CA GLY A 68 -8.41 3.97 3.83
C GLY A 68 -7.28 3.05 4.32
N VAL A 69 -7.62 1.92 4.95
CA VAL A 69 -6.65 0.89 5.40
C VAL A 69 -6.48 -0.13 4.27
N THR A 70 -5.71 0.24 3.25
CA THR A 70 -5.71 -0.46 1.97
C THR A 70 -4.63 -1.54 1.81
N GLY A 71 -3.63 -1.56 2.68
CA GLY A 71 -2.40 -2.32 2.45
C GLY A 71 -1.51 -1.67 1.38
N VAL A 72 -0.44 -2.37 0.99
CA VAL A 72 0.61 -1.82 0.13
C VAL A 72 1.03 -2.83 -0.94
N TYR A 73 1.24 -2.34 -2.16
CA TYR A 73 1.97 -3.04 -3.20
C TYR A 73 3.46 -2.81 -3.05
N LEU A 74 4.20 -3.91 -3.18
CA LEU A 74 5.64 -3.97 -2.98
C LEU A 74 6.35 -4.23 -4.32
N ARG A 75 7.49 -3.58 -4.54
CA ARG A 75 8.41 -3.90 -5.64
C ARG A 75 9.50 -4.83 -5.13
N VAL A 76 9.82 -5.87 -5.89
CA VAL A 76 11.01 -6.70 -5.61
C VAL A 76 12.26 -5.89 -5.95
N VAL A 77 13.12 -5.67 -4.95
CA VAL A 77 14.44 -5.04 -5.11
C VAL A 77 15.51 -6.12 -5.26
N THR A 78 15.49 -7.09 -4.37
CA THR A 78 16.36 -8.28 -4.42
C THR A 78 15.47 -9.51 -4.40
N PRO A 79 15.46 -10.32 -5.46
CA PRO A 79 14.75 -11.60 -5.45
C PRO A 79 15.31 -12.54 -4.39
N GLY A 80 14.46 -13.38 -3.82
CA GLY A 80 14.84 -14.37 -2.82
C GLY A 80 13.67 -15.28 -2.48
N GLU A 81 13.93 -16.31 -1.69
CA GLU A 81 12.89 -17.19 -1.15
C GLU A 81 12.31 -16.63 0.14
N VAL A 82 11.02 -16.89 0.37
CA VAL A 82 10.32 -16.59 1.63
C VAL A 82 9.36 -17.72 1.95
N ARG A 83 9.19 -18.00 3.24
CA ARG A 83 8.28 -19.01 3.78
C ARG A 83 7.38 -18.42 4.85
N ALA A 84 6.24 -19.05 5.09
CA ALA A 84 5.36 -18.67 6.19
C ALA A 84 6.10 -18.78 7.53
N GLY A 85 6.00 -17.75 8.36
CA GLY A 85 6.72 -17.65 9.63
C GLY A 85 8.08 -16.95 9.54
N ASP A 86 8.57 -16.63 8.34
CA ASP A 86 9.78 -15.83 8.20
C ASP A 86 9.59 -14.42 8.76
N GLY A 87 10.63 -13.90 9.41
CA GLY A 87 10.63 -12.56 9.97
C GLY A 87 10.66 -11.47 8.90
N ILE A 88 10.18 -10.28 9.29
CA ILE A 88 10.23 -9.06 8.49
C ILE A 88 11.06 -8.03 9.22
N GLU A 89 12.11 -7.52 8.57
CA GLU A 89 12.95 -6.44 9.08
C GLU A 89 12.84 -5.21 8.18
N VAL A 90 12.59 -4.04 8.78
CA VAL A 90 12.68 -2.76 8.08
C VAL A 90 14.16 -2.37 7.97
N LEU A 91 14.72 -2.46 6.77
CA LEU A 91 16.12 -2.14 6.51
C LEU A 91 16.36 -0.64 6.39
N ALA A 92 15.44 0.09 5.75
CA ALA A 92 15.59 1.51 5.49
C ALA A 92 14.23 2.18 5.34
N ARG A 93 14.12 3.40 5.86
CA ARG A 93 12.94 4.26 5.72
C ARG A 93 13.36 5.63 5.17
N PRO A 94 12.83 6.07 4.01
CA PRO A 94 13.11 7.40 3.50
C PRO A 94 12.69 8.51 4.47
N ALA A 95 13.47 9.60 4.51
CA ALA A 95 13.24 10.70 5.45
C ALA A 95 12.03 11.59 5.09
N HIS A 96 11.48 11.45 3.87
CA HIS A 96 10.41 12.33 3.39
C HIS A 96 9.06 12.14 4.10
N GLY A 97 8.86 11.03 4.83
CA GLY A 97 7.69 10.81 5.67
C GLY A 97 6.35 10.57 4.94
N VAL A 98 6.27 10.78 3.62
CA VAL A 98 5.08 10.46 2.82
C VAL A 98 4.70 8.97 2.94
N THR A 99 3.51 8.69 3.44
CA THR A 99 3.02 7.32 3.69
C THR A 99 2.11 6.81 2.58
N ILE A 100 1.89 5.49 2.57
CA ILE A 100 0.90 4.82 1.72
C ILE A 100 -0.52 5.38 1.96
N ALA A 101 -0.87 5.70 3.21
CA ALA A 101 -2.14 6.35 3.55
C ALA A 101 -2.29 7.72 2.87
N THR A 102 -1.27 8.58 2.96
CA THR A 102 -1.28 9.90 2.30
C THR A 102 -1.42 9.75 0.79
N TYR A 103 -0.68 8.81 0.18
CA TYR A 103 -0.83 8.50 -1.23
C TYR A 103 -2.26 8.08 -1.56
N PHE A 104 -2.80 7.09 -0.85
CA PHE A 104 -4.15 6.59 -1.10
C PHE A 104 -5.19 7.70 -1.05
N ARG A 105 -5.13 8.57 -0.04
CA ARG A 105 -6.05 9.72 0.09
C ARG A 105 -5.90 10.68 -1.08
N ALA A 106 -4.68 11.04 -1.45
CA ALA A 106 -4.38 11.97 -2.54
C ALA A 106 -4.94 11.52 -3.91
N ILE A 107 -4.97 10.22 -4.19
CA ILE A 107 -5.46 9.69 -5.47
C ILE A 107 -6.92 9.21 -5.45
N THR A 108 -7.60 9.27 -4.30
CA THR A 108 -8.99 8.79 -4.18
C THR A 108 -9.96 9.85 -3.68
N THR A 109 -9.80 10.32 -2.44
CA THR A 109 -10.81 11.13 -1.74
C THR A 109 -10.39 12.58 -1.53
N GLU A 110 -9.08 12.87 -1.53
CA GLU A 110 -8.50 14.13 -1.06
C GLU A 110 -7.47 14.64 -2.09
N ARG A 111 -7.95 14.96 -3.29
CA ARG A 111 -7.09 15.30 -4.44
C ARG A 111 -6.22 16.54 -4.22
N ASP A 112 -6.64 17.43 -3.33
CA ASP A 112 -5.87 18.59 -2.86
C ASP A 112 -4.57 18.21 -2.14
N ARG A 113 -4.45 16.97 -1.65
CA ARG A 113 -3.26 16.45 -0.99
C ARG A 113 -2.19 15.94 -1.95
N LEU A 114 -2.39 16.04 -3.27
CA LEU A 114 -1.42 15.56 -4.26
C LEU A 114 -0.04 16.24 -4.10
N ALA A 115 -0.01 17.50 -3.66
CA ALA A 115 1.23 18.23 -3.39
C ALA A 115 2.04 17.62 -2.23
N GLU A 116 1.40 16.92 -1.29
CA GLU A 116 2.10 16.22 -0.21
C GLU A 116 2.96 15.05 -0.71
N LEU A 117 2.72 14.57 -1.94
CA LEU A 117 3.47 13.48 -2.54
C LEU A 117 4.77 13.93 -3.22
N VAL A 118 4.98 15.23 -3.44
CA VAL A 118 6.17 15.78 -4.11
C VAL A 118 7.49 15.27 -3.53
N PRO A 119 7.67 15.19 -2.19
CA PRO A 119 8.91 14.64 -1.62
C PRO A 119 9.20 13.18 -1.97
N ALA A 120 8.19 12.41 -2.38
CA ALA A 120 8.29 10.99 -2.76
C ALA A 120 8.19 10.77 -4.27
N ARG A 121 8.37 11.82 -5.10
CA ARG A 121 8.11 11.81 -6.54
C ARG A 121 8.77 10.65 -7.30
N GLU A 122 10.00 10.28 -6.94
CA GLU A 122 10.73 9.17 -7.59
C GLU A 122 10.06 7.79 -7.37
N PHE A 123 9.14 7.70 -6.41
CA PHE A 123 8.45 6.46 -6.07
C PHE A 123 7.02 6.36 -6.63
N LEU A 124 6.48 7.43 -7.19
CA LEU A 124 5.09 7.48 -7.68
C LEU A 124 4.95 6.77 -9.03
N ASP A 125 3.73 6.33 -9.35
CA ASP A 125 3.41 5.78 -10.66
C ASP A 125 3.25 6.86 -11.74
N PRO A 126 3.33 6.50 -13.04
CA PRO A 126 3.23 7.48 -14.12
C PRO A 126 1.92 8.28 -14.12
N GLU A 127 0.79 7.65 -13.78
CA GLU A 127 -0.52 8.31 -13.74
C GLU A 127 -0.54 9.44 -12.69
N THR A 128 -0.03 9.18 -11.49
CA THR A 128 0.08 10.18 -10.43
C THR A 128 1.02 11.33 -10.86
N LEU A 129 2.13 11.01 -11.53
CA LEU A 129 3.07 12.01 -12.03
C LEU A 129 2.45 12.91 -13.13
N GLU A 130 1.66 12.34 -14.03
CA GLU A 130 0.91 13.09 -15.03
C GLU A 130 -0.12 14.02 -14.37
N ASP A 131 -0.83 13.51 -13.36
CA ASP A 131 -1.80 14.27 -12.59
C ASP A 131 -1.16 15.45 -11.83
N MET A 132 0.03 15.25 -11.27
CA MET A 132 0.82 16.33 -10.65
C MET A 132 1.26 17.37 -11.68
N ALA A 133 1.72 16.94 -12.85
CA ALA A 133 2.15 17.85 -13.91
C ALA A 133 0.99 18.75 -14.39
N ARG A 134 -0.24 18.23 -14.47
CA ARG A 134 -1.44 19.02 -14.80
C ARG A 134 -1.76 20.10 -13.77
N LEU A 135 -1.32 19.92 -12.53
CA LEU A 135 -1.48 20.86 -11.42
C LEU A 135 -0.23 21.72 -11.17
N ALA A 136 0.79 21.62 -12.03
CA ALA A 136 2.08 22.30 -11.90
C ALA A 136 2.80 22.00 -10.57
N LEU A 137 2.69 20.76 -10.09
CA LEU A 137 3.37 20.22 -8.91
C LEU A 137 4.66 19.46 -9.26
#